data_AF-A0A9N9RUU8-F1
#
_entry.id   AF-A0A9N9RUU8-F1
#
_cell.length_a   1.000
_cell.length_b   1.000
_cell.length_c   1.000
_cell.angle_alpha   90.00
_cell.angle_beta   90.00
_cell.angle_gamma   90.00
#
_symmetry.space_group_name_H-M   'P 1'
#
loop_
_entity.id
_entity.type
_entity.pdbx_description
1 polymer ?
#
loop_
_entity_poly.entity_id
_entity_poly.type
_entity_poly.pdbx_seq_one_letter_code
_entity_poly.pdbx_strand_id
1 'polypeptide(L)'
;MEWLFGKKMSPDEMLRKNQRALNKAMRDLDRERMKMEQQEKKVIADIKKLAKDNQMDAVKIMAKDLVRTRRQVRKFMLMKANIQAVSLKIQTLKSQNTMAQAMKGVSKAMMNMNKQMNMPQIQQILHEFEKQSEIMDMKEEMINDVIDDAMEEEGDDEESDAVVSQVLDELGLQLTDTLSGLPQTSGSLSVSGVKQPQAAAVAAGGGGSPDADDELQKRLDNLRRE
;
A
#
# COMPACT_ATOMS: atom_id res chain seq x y z
N MET A 1 -52.31 -20.60 -10.59
CA MET A 1 -51.43 -19.69 -11.36
C MET A 1 -50.11 -19.35 -10.66
N GLU A 2 -49.73 -19.98 -9.54
CA GLU A 2 -48.48 -19.67 -8.82
C GLU A 2 -47.24 -20.47 -9.30
N TRP A 3 -47.39 -21.34 -10.30
CA TRP A 3 -46.29 -22.15 -10.85
C TRP A 3 -45.55 -21.47 -12.02
N LEU A 4 -46.15 -20.42 -12.62
CA LEU A 4 -45.59 -19.67 -13.76
C LEU A 4 -44.85 -18.37 -13.36
N PHE A 5 -44.92 -17.97 -12.09
CA PHE A 5 -44.19 -16.83 -11.56
C PHE A 5 -43.38 -17.31 -10.36
N GLY A 6 -42.16 -17.77 -10.62
CA GLY A 6 -41.23 -18.22 -9.59
C GLY A 6 -41.22 -17.24 -8.42
N LYS A 7 -41.41 -17.78 -7.20
CA LYS A 7 -41.48 -17.01 -5.95
C LYS A 7 -40.45 -15.87 -6.00
N LYS A 8 -40.94 -14.62 -5.97
CA LYS A 8 -40.06 -13.47 -5.74
C LYS A 8 -39.31 -13.75 -4.45
N MET A 9 -37.99 -13.88 -4.56
CA MET A 9 -37.12 -14.26 -3.46
C MET A 9 -37.34 -13.29 -2.30
N SER A 10 -37.55 -13.80 -1.10
CA SER A 10 -37.77 -12.96 0.09
C SER A 10 -36.56 -12.04 0.29
N PRO A 11 -36.73 -10.80 0.82
CA PRO A 11 -35.60 -9.94 1.16
C PRO A 11 -34.51 -10.66 1.97
N ASP A 12 -34.89 -11.54 2.89
CA ASP A 12 -33.95 -12.34 3.69
C ASP A 12 -33.19 -13.39 2.86
N GLU A 13 -33.84 -13.99 1.86
CA GLU A 13 -33.20 -14.93 0.94
C GLU A 13 -32.24 -14.21 -0.02
N MET A 14 -32.60 -13.00 -0.45
CA MET A 14 -31.76 -12.16 -1.30
C MET A 14 -30.50 -11.71 -0.54
N LEU A 15 -30.64 -11.22 0.70
CA LEU A 15 -29.52 -10.87 1.57
C LEU A 15 -28.59 -12.07 1.81
N ARG A 16 -29.15 -13.26 2.07
CA ARG A 16 -28.36 -14.49 2.24
C ARG A 16 -27.61 -14.90 0.96
N LYS A 17 -28.25 -14.78 -0.21
CA LYS A 17 -27.61 -15.10 -1.50
C LYS A 17 -26.47 -14.13 -1.80
N ASN A 18 -26.68 -12.83 -1.59
CA ASN A 18 -25.65 -11.80 -1.78
C ASN A 18 -24.48 -12.01 -0.82
N GLN A 19 -24.74 -12.29 0.46
CA GLN A 19 -23.69 -12.61 1.42
C GLN A 19 -22.81 -13.80 0.98
N ARG A 20 -23.42 -14.86 0.44
CA ARG A 20 -22.67 -16.01 -0.11
C ARG A 20 -21.85 -15.63 -1.34
N ALA A 21 -22.39 -14.79 -2.22
CA ALA A 21 -21.68 -14.31 -3.40
C ALA A 21 -20.47 -13.46 -3.00
N LEU A 22 -20.60 -12.54 -2.05
CA LEU A 22 -19.49 -11.75 -1.51
C LEU A 22 -18.43 -12.63 -0.87
N ASN A 23 -18.83 -13.61 -0.05
CA ASN A 23 -17.89 -14.56 0.56
C ASN A 23 -17.13 -15.39 -0.48
N LYS A 24 -17.77 -15.74 -1.60
CA LYS A 24 -17.10 -16.41 -2.72
C LYS A 24 -16.10 -15.48 -3.40
N ALA A 25 -16.52 -14.25 -3.72
CA ALA A 25 -15.64 -13.25 -4.33
C ALA A 25 -14.40 -12.96 -3.47
N MET A 26 -14.54 -12.84 -2.14
CA MET A 26 -13.38 -12.68 -1.23
C MET A 26 -12.37 -13.83 -1.36
N ARG A 27 -12.85 -15.08 -1.44
CA ARG A 27 -11.97 -16.25 -1.59
C ARG A 27 -11.29 -16.31 -2.94
N ASP A 28 -12.01 -15.92 -4.00
CA ASP A 28 -11.45 -15.89 -5.35
C ASP A 28 -10.39 -14.78 -5.47
N LEU A 29 -10.63 -13.59 -4.88
CA LEU A 29 -9.60 -12.53 -4.76
C LEU A 29 -8.39 -12.98 -3.93
N ASP A 30 -8.58 -13.69 -2.82
CA ASP A 30 -7.48 -14.24 -2.02
C ASP A 30 -6.61 -15.21 -2.85
N ARG A 31 -7.25 -16.05 -3.69
CA ARG A 31 -6.53 -16.97 -4.59
C ARG A 31 -5.77 -16.22 -5.67
N GLU A 32 -6.35 -15.19 -6.27
CA GLU A 32 -5.68 -14.36 -7.27
C GLU A 32 -4.52 -13.59 -6.67
N ARG A 33 -4.68 -13.02 -5.46
CA ARG A 33 -3.59 -12.38 -4.72
C ARG A 33 -2.44 -13.35 -4.50
N MET A 34 -2.72 -14.56 -4.01
CA MET A 34 -1.67 -15.58 -3.79
C MET A 34 -0.94 -15.97 -5.08
N LYS A 35 -1.62 -16.01 -6.23
CA LYS A 35 -0.98 -16.24 -7.53
C LYS A 35 -0.06 -15.07 -7.91
N MET A 36 -0.51 -13.83 -7.69
CA MET A 36 0.30 -12.64 -7.94
C MET A 36 1.52 -12.57 -7.02
N GLU A 37 1.39 -12.91 -5.74
CA GLU A 37 2.53 -13.00 -4.80
C GLU A 37 3.54 -14.08 -5.23
N GLN A 38 3.09 -15.19 -5.81
CA GLN A 38 3.98 -16.20 -6.39
C GLN A 38 4.68 -15.70 -7.66
N GLN A 39 3.97 -14.95 -8.50
CA GLN A 39 4.56 -14.32 -9.68
C GLN A 39 5.58 -13.25 -9.30
N GLU A 40 5.30 -12.46 -8.27
CA GLU A 40 6.24 -11.48 -7.69
C GLU A 40 7.56 -12.16 -7.30
N LYS A 41 7.49 -13.29 -6.59
CA LYS A 41 8.69 -14.07 -6.21
C LYS A 41 9.49 -14.56 -7.42
N LYS A 42 8.82 -14.97 -8.50
CA LYS A 42 9.48 -15.40 -9.75
C LYS A 42 10.16 -14.22 -10.44
N VAL A 43 9.46 -13.09 -10.59
CA VAL A 43 10.02 -11.87 -11.19
C VAL A 43 11.24 -11.40 -10.39
N ILE A 44 11.20 -11.44 -9.05
CA ILE A 44 12.37 -11.14 -8.20
C ILE A 44 13.55 -12.08 -8.50
N ALA A 45 13.30 -13.39 -8.62
CA ALA A 45 14.34 -14.35 -8.95
C ALA A 45 14.95 -14.11 -10.34
N ASP A 46 14.11 -13.78 -11.32
CA ASP A 46 14.53 -13.46 -12.69
C ASP A 46 15.35 -12.15 -12.74
N ILE A 47 14.92 -11.10 -12.03
CA ILE A 47 15.69 -9.85 -11.87
C ILE A 47 17.08 -10.15 -11.30
N LYS A 48 17.16 -10.97 -10.23
CA LYS A 48 18.44 -11.35 -9.63
C LYS A 48 19.34 -12.13 -10.57
N LYS A 49 18.77 -12.97 -11.44
CA LYS A 49 19.53 -13.73 -12.44
C LYS A 49 20.06 -12.81 -13.54
N LEU A 50 19.19 -11.97 -14.13
CA LEU A 50 19.57 -11.02 -15.18
C LEU A 50 20.60 -10.00 -14.69
N ALA A 51 20.53 -9.62 -13.41
CA ALA A 51 21.51 -8.74 -12.79
C ALA A 51 22.91 -9.39 -12.71
N LYS A 52 22.99 -10.68 -12.37
CA LYS A 52 24.25 -11.45 -12.36
C LYS A 52 24.83 -11.61 -13.77
N ASP A 53 23.96 -11.76 -14.76
CA ASP A 53 24.35 -11.84 -16.18
C ASP A 53 24.71 -10.46 -16.78
N ASN A 54 24.73 -9.41 -15.95
CA ASN A 54 25.03 -8.02 -16.30
C ASN A 54 24.11 -7.42 -17.40
N GLN A 55 22.87 -7.91 -17.51
CA GLN A 55 21.88 -7.45 -18.49
C GLN A 55 20.99 -6.34 -17.92
N MET A 56 21.54 -5.14 -17.75
CA MET A 56 20.87 -4.03 -17.06
C MET A 56 19.58 -3.54 -17.75
N ASP A 57 19.52 -3.57 -19.08
CA ASP A 57 18.30 -3.18 -19.81
C ASP A 57 17.13 -4.14 -19.51
N ALA A 58 17.41 -5.44 -19.45
CA ALA A 58 16.41 -6.46 -19.11
C ALA A 58 15.99 -6.34 -17.63
N VAL A 59 16.93 -6.05 -16.73
CA VAL A 59 16.65 -5.76 -15.32
C VAL A 59 15.72 -4.56 -15.17
N LYS A 60 15.93 -3.48 -15.94
CA LYS A 60 15.09 -2.27 -15.91
C LYS A 60 13.65 -2.58 -16.32
N ILE A 61 13.46 -3.39 -17.37
CA ILE A 61 12.13 -3.82 -17.84
C ILE A 61 11.44 -4.69 -16.77
N MET A 62 12.16 -5.68 -16.23
CA MET A 62 11.61 -6.60 -15.23
C MET A 62 11.30 -5.90 -13.90
N ALA A 63 12.08 -4.88 -13.51
CA ALA A 63 11.80 -4.06 -12.34
C ALA A 63 10.47 -3.30 -12.48
N LYS A 64 10.16 -2.76 -13.67
CA LYS A 64 8.85 -2.15 -13.94
C LYS A 64 7.71 -3.17 -13.81
N ASP A 65 7.90 -4.39 -14.29
CA ASP A 65 6.92 -5.47 -14.13
C ASP A 65 6.73 -5.89 -12.66
N LEU A 66 7.80 -5.87 -11.87
CA LEU A 66 7.72 -6.11 -10.43
C LEU A 66 6.86 -5.08 -9.72
N VAL A 67 7.06 -3.79 -10.02
CA VAL A 67 6.27 -2.68 -9.45
C VAL A 67 4.79 -2.84 -9.82
N ARG A 68 4.51 -3.14 -11.08
CA ARG A 68 3.15 -3.41 -11.57
C ARG A 68 2.51 -4.58 -10.82
N THR A 69 3.25 -5.67 -10.63
CA THR A 69 2.79 -6.86 -9.90
C THR A 69 2.48 -6.52 -8.44
N ARG A 70 3.35 -5.76 -7.76
CA ARG A 70 3.13 -5.28 -6.38
C ARG A 70 1.91 -4.36 -6.27
N ARG A 71 1.71 -3.45 -7.23
CA ARG A 71 0.50 -2.60 -7.31
C ARG A 71 -0.76 -3.45 -7.45
N GLN A 72 -0.71 -4.49 -8.28
CA GLN A 72 -1.84 -5.41 -8.43
C GLN A 72 -2.13 -6.20 -7.14
N VAL A 73 -1.10 -6.67 -6.43
CA VAL A 73 -1.26 -7.32 -5.10
C VAL A 73 -1.94 -6.37 -4.11
N ARG A 74 -1.47 -5.11 -4.02
CA ARG A 74 -2.11 -4.07 -3.18
C ARG A 74 -3.56 -3.82 -3.59
N LYS A 75 -3.84 -3.71 -4.89
CA LYS A 75 -5.20 -3.53 -5.42
C LYS A 75 -6.13 -4.67 -5.02
N PHE A 76 -5.66 -5.92 -5.06
CA PHE A 76 -6.43 -7.08 -4.57
C PHE A 76 -6.71 -7.01 -3.06
N MET A 77 -5.76 -6.53 -2.24
CA MET A 77 -5.99 -6.33 -0.81
C MET A 77 -7.06 -5.26 -0.56
N LEU A 78 -7.00 -4.13 -1.27
CA LEU A 78 -7.98 -3.05 -1.16
C LEU A 78 -9.38 -3.51 -1.61
N MET A 79 -9.47 -4.21 -2.75
CA MET A 79 -10.74 -4.79 -3.22
C MET A 79 -11.34 -5.76 -2.20
N LYS A 80 -10.51 -6.58 -1.55
CA LYS A 80 -10.97 -7.48 -0.48
C LYS A 80 -11.51 -6.70 0.71
N ALA A 81 -10.81 -5.65 1.16
CA ALA A 81 -11.26 -4.80 2.26
C ALA A 81 -12.62 -4.15 1.93
N ASN A 82 -12.80 -3.67 0.70
CA ASN A 82 -14.07 -3.08 0.25
C ASN A 82 -15.21 -4.11 0.27
N ILE A 83 -14.97 -5.33 -0.21
CA ILE A 83 -15.99 -6.40 -0.14
C ILE A 83 -16.31 -6.78 1.30
N GLN A 84 -15.31 -6.79 2.20
CA GLN A 84 -15.53 -7.00 3.63
C GLN A 84 -16.41 -5.90 4.23
N ALA A 85 -16.17 -4.64 3.89
CA ALA A 85 -16.99 -3.51 4.34
C ALA A 85 -18.44 -3.65 3.85
N VAL A 86 -18.65 -3.97 2.57
CA VAL A 86 -20.01 -4.21 2.01
C VAL A 86 -20.68 -5.40 2.70
N SER A 87 -19.95 -6.48 2.96
CA SER A 87 -20.43 -7.64 3.70
C SER A 87 -20.91 -7.26 5.11
N LEU A 88 -20.16 -6.41 5.82
CA LEU A 88 -20.58 -5.89 7.12
C LEU A 88 -21.84 -5.02 7.01
N LYS A 89 -21.95 -4.15 5.98
CA LYS A 89 -23.17 -3.37 5.72
C LYS A 89 -24.39 -4.28 5.50
N ILE A 90 -24.24 -5.37 4.73
CA ILE A 90 -25.31 -6.37 4.53
C ILE A 90 -25.71 -7.05 5.85
N GLN A 91 -24.74 -7.39 6.71
CA GLN A 91 -25.02 -7.96 8.02
C GLN A 91 -25.83 -6.99 8.90
N THR A 92 -25.49 -5.70 8.87
CA THR A 92 -26.25 -4.64 9.56
C THR A 92 -27.67 -4.53 9.02
N LEU A 93 -27.84 -4.49 7.68
CA LEU A 93 -29.16 -4.45 7.04
C LEU A 93 -30.02 -5.66 7.40
N LYS A 94 -29.43 -6.85 7.50
CA LYS A 94 -30.14 -8.05 7.95
C LYS A 94 -30.66 -7.91 9.38
N SER A 95 -29.85 -7.36 10.29
CA SER A 95 -30.26 -7.10 11.68
C SER A 95 -31.41 -6.07 11.72
N GLN A 96 -31.29 -4.99 10.95
CA GLN A 96 -32.35 -3.99 10.80
C GLN A 96 -33.64 -4.59 10.26
N ASN A 97 -33.58 -5.48 9.25
CA ASN A 97 -34.77 -6.16 8.72
C ASN A 97 -35.44 -7.03 9.80
N THR A 98 -34.66 -7.79 10.59
CA THR A 98 -35.23 -8.59 11.69
C THR A 98 -35.88 -7.73 12.77
N MET A 99 -35.29 -6.57 13.08
CA MET A 99 -35.87 -5.60 14.01
C MET A 99 -37.17 -5.01 13.44
N ALA A 100 -37.19 -4.62 12.17
CA ALA A 100 -38.39 -4.11 11.50
C ALA A 100 -39.51 -5.16 11.47
N GLN A 101 -39.20 -6.44 11.22
CA GLN A 101 -40.17 -7.53 11.30
C GLN A 101 -40.73 -7.70 12.73
N ALA A 102 -39.89 -7.63 13.76
CA ALA A 102 -40.32 -7.69 15.15
C ALA A 102 -41.21 -6.49 15.52
N MET A 103 -40.80 -5.27 15.14
CA MET A 103 -41.57 -4.05 15.36
C MET A 103 -42.91 -4.07 14.61
N LYS A 104 -42.97 -4.67 13.41
CA LYS A 104 -44.23 -4.89 12.69
C LYS A 104 -45.18 -5.82 13.47
N GLY A 105 -44.65 -6.86 14.10
CA GLY A 105 -45.42 -7.75 14.98
C GLY A 105 -45.95 -7.01 16.22
N VAL A 106 -45.08 -6.24 16.88
CA VAL A 106 -45.43 -5.40 18.04
C VAL A 106 -46.46 -4.34 17.65
N SER A 107 -46.28 -3.63 16.53
CA SER A 107 -47.21 -2.63 16.02
C SER A 107 -48.57 -3.24 15.69
N LYS A 108 -48.61 -4.44 15.11
CA LYS A 108 -49.87 -5.15 14.87
C LYS A 108 -50.58 -5.55 16.16
N ALA A 109 -49.82 -5.99 17.18
CA ALA A 109 -50.36 -6.25 18.52
C ALA A 109 -50.87 -4.96 19.19
N MET A 110 -50.11 -3.86 19.09
CA MET A 110 -50.52 -2.53 19.55
C MET A 110 -51.74 -2.01 18.80
N MET A 111 -51.86 -2.21 17.49
CA MET A 111 -53.07 -1.82 16.74
C MET A 111 -54.28 -2.64 17.20
N ASN A 112 -54.13 -3.94 17.41
CA ASN A 112 -55.21 -4.77 17.94
C ASN A 112 -55.60 -4.37 19.36
N MET A 113 -54.62 -3.97 20.19
CA MET A 113 -54.82 -3.47 21.55
C MET A 113 -55.41 -2.05 21.57
N ASN A 114 -55.00 -1.16 20.65
CA ASN A 114 -55.54 0.20 20.46
C ASN A 114 -56.93 0.17 19.81
N LYS A 115 -57.26 -0.87 19.04
CA LYS A 115 -58.64 -1.12 18.61
C LYS A 115 -59.55 -1.49 19.80
N GLN A 116 -58.96 -1.89 20.92
CA GLN A 116 -59.62 -2.16 22.20
C GLN A 116 -59.43 -1.04 23.25
N MET A 117 -58.53 -0.06 23.02
CA MET A 117 -58.26 1.09 23.90
C MET A 117 -58.17 2.40 23.09
N ASN A 118 -59.05 3.37 23.34
CA ASN A 118 -59.22 4.60 22.55
C ASN A 118 -57.98 5.54 22.48
N MET A 119 -57.81 6.11 21.28
CA MET A 119 -56.96 7.23 20.79
C MET A 119 -56.54 8.30 21.83
N PRO A 120 -55.23 8.52 22.09
CA PRO A 120 -54.47 9.63 21.46
C PRO A 120 -52.93 9.43 21.24
N GLN A 121 -52.35 8.24 21.47
CA GLN A 121 -50.87 8.06 21.54
C GLN A 121 -50.16 7.71 20.21
N ILE A 122 -50.89 7.42 19.13
CA ILE A 122 -50.32 7.00 17.83
C ILE A 122 -49.56 8.13 17.11
N GLN A 123 -49.91 9.39 17.36
CA GLN A 123 -49.24 10.54 16.73
C GLN A 123 -47.79 10.73 17.20
N GLN A 124 -47.47 10.36 18.45
CA GLN A 124 -46.12 10.46 19.00
C GLN A 124 -45.16 9.44 18.38
N ILE A 125 -45.63 8.22 18.10
CA ILE A 125 -44.80 7.17 17.51
C ILE A 125 -44.46 7.47 16.04
N LEU A 126 -45.40 8.08 15.30
CA LEU A 126 -45.16 8.52 13.93
C LEU A 126 -44.12 9.65 13.87
N HIS A 127 -44.21 10.61 14.78
CA HIS A 127 -43.27 11.72 14.87
C HIS A 127 -41.85 11.28 15.30
N GLU A 128 -41.74 10.28 16.18
CA GLU A 128 -40.43 9.74 16.59
C GLU A 128 -39.80 8.87 15.48
N PHE A 129 -40.61 8.17 14.69
CA PHE A 129 -40.13 7.40 13.54
C PHE A 129 -39.59 8.31 12.43
N GLU A 130 -40.30 9.39 12.11
CA GLU A 130 -39.90 10.36 11.10
C GLU A 130 -38.55 11.02 11.48
N LYS A 131 -38.40 11.39 12.76
CA LYS A 131 -37.14 11.93 13.32
C LYS A 131 -35.97 10.94 13.26
N GLN A 132 -36.21 9.64 13.48
CA GLN A 132 -35.17 8.61 13.41
C GLN A 132 -34.78 8.26 11.97
N SER A 133 -35.70 8.38 11.00
CA SER A 133 -35.42 8.20 9.58
C SER A 133 -34.52 9.31 9.05
N GLU A 134 -34.79 10.56 9.44
CA GLU A 134 -33.98 11.73 9.07
C GLU A 134 -32.53 11.63 9.59
N ILE A 135 -32.35 11.10 10.81
CA ILE A 135 -31.00 10.83 11.38
C ILE A 135 -30.25 9.74 10.60
N MET A 136 -30.97 8.80 9.98
CA MET A 136 -30.37 7.75 9.18
C MET A 136 -29.90 8.25 7.81
N ASP A 137 -30.70 9.08 7.14
CA ASP A 137 -30.34 9.71 5.85
C ASP A 137 -29.10 10.60 6.00
N MET A 138 -29.02 11.38 7.08
CA MET A 138 -27.87 12.24 7.37
C MET A 138 -26.57 11.45 7.66
N LYS A 139 -26.67 10.19 8.13
CA LYS A 139 -25.51 9.29 8.31
C LYS A 139 -25.03 8.67 6.99
N GLU A 140 -25.91 8.57 5.99
CA GLU A 140 -25.56 8.01 4.70
C GLU A 140 -24.82 9.04 3.82
N GLU A 141 -25.13 10.33 3.95
CA GLU A 141 -24.36 11.44 3.35
C GLU A 141 -22.92 11.51 3.89
N MET A 142 -22.72 11.41 5.21
CA MET A 142 -21.37 11.42 5.82
C MET A 142 -20.50 10.20 5.43
N ILE A 143 -21.11 9.10 4.98
CA ILE A 143 -20.37 7.92 4.49
C ILE A 143 -19.95 8.08 3.02
N ASN A 144 -20.71 8.83 2.21
CA ASN A 144 -20.33 9.09 0.82
C ASN A 144 -19.15 10.08 0.73
N ASP A 145 -19.12 11.12 1.57
CA ASP A 145 -18.03 12.10 1.60
C ASP A 145 -16.67 11.50 1.99
N VAL A 146 -16.65 10.49 2.86
CA VAL A 146 -15.42 9.78 3.25
C VAL A 146 -14.92 8.81 2.18
N ILE A 147 -15.81 8.36 1.27
CA ILE A 147 -15.46 7.46 0.18
C ILE A 147 -14.93 8.24 -1.03
N ASP A 148 -15.44 9.44 -1.29
CA ASP A 148 -14.94 10.32 -2.36
C ASP A 148 -13.53 10.89 -2.04
N ASP A 149 -13.26 11.27 -0.79
CA ASP A 149 -11.91 11.74 -0.35
C ASP A 149 -10.82 10.64 -0.43
N ALA A 150 -11.22 9.36 -0.36
CA ALA A 150 -10.29 8.23 -0.43
C ALA A 150 -9.99 7.77 -1.88
N MET A 151 -10.66 8.34 -2.88
CA MET A 151 -10.53 7.98 -4.30
C MET A 151 -9.76 9.02 -5.14
N GLU A 152 -9.39 10.17 -4.59
CA GLU A 152 -8.64 11.21 -5.32
C GLU A 152 -7.11 10.99 -5.38
N GLU A 153 -6.56 9.98 -4.70
CA GLU A 153 -5.10 9.72 -4.65
C GLU A 153 -4.66 8.53 -5.53
N GLU A 154 -5.21 8.39 -6.74
CA GLU A 154 -4.68 7.47 -7.76
C GLU A 154 -4.30 8.21 -9.04
N GLY A 155 -3.60 9.34 -8.87
CA GLY A 155 -3.04 10.12 -9.96
C GLY A 155 -1.58 10.46 -9.72
N ASP A 156 -0.68 9.48 -9.88
CA ASP A 156 0.70 9.81 -10.25
C ASP A 156 1.36 8.64 -10.99
N ASP A 157 1.45 8.77 -12.32
CA ASP A 157 2.05 7.81 -13.24
C ASP A 157 3.39 8.34 -13.81
N GLU A 158 4.09 9.22 -13.08
CA GLU A 158 5.39 9.79 -13.51
C GLU A 158 6.55 9.55 -12.53
N GLU A 159 6.77 8.30 -12.09
CA GLU A 159 8.05 7.94 -11.45
C GLU A 159 8.72 6.74 -12.13
N SER A 160 9.16 6.93 -13.37
CA SER A 160 9.95 5.92 -14.09
C SER A 160 11.43 6.27 -14.07
N ASP A 161 12.11 5.83 -13.00
CA ASP A 161 13.52 5.40 -12.92
C ASP A 161 13.97 5.36 -11.44
N ALA A 162 13.48 6.30 -10.63
CA ALA A 162 13.64 6.29 -9.18
C ALA A 162 13.08 5.02 -8.54
N VAL A 163 11.88 4.60 -8.95
CA VAL A 163 11.24 3.36 -8.48
C VAL A 163 12.06 2.12 -8.87
N VAL A 164 12.70 2.13 -10.03
CA VAL A 164 13.59 1.02 -10.44
C VAL A 164 14.83 0.99 -9.55
N SER A 165 15.46 2.14 -9.31
CA SER A 165 16.61 2.24 -8.41
C SER A 165 16.26 1.73 -7.00
N GLN A 166 15.13 2.18 -6.45
CA GLN A 166 14.64 1.74 -5.15
C GLN A 166 14.41 0.22 -5.11
N VAL A 167 13.82 -0.36 -6.14
CA VAL A 167 13.63 -1.82 -6.22
C VAL A 167 14.97 -2.57 -6.25
N LEU A 168 15.98 -2.06 -6.95
CA LEU A 168 17.30 -2.68 -6.99
C LEU A 168 18.00 -2.62 -5.63
N ASP A 169 17.87 -1.50 -4.93
CA ASP A 169 18.36 -1.31 -3.57
C ASP A 169 17.65 -2.26 -2.59
N GLU A 170 16.32 -2.36 -2.66
CA GLU A 170 15.52 -3.31 -1.86
C GLU A 170 15.92 -4.77 -2.08
N LEU A 171 16.31 -5.11 -3.31
CA LEU A 171 16.75 -6.46 -3.66
C LEU A 171 18.19 -6.76 -3.24
N GLY A 172 18.90 -5.76 -2.71
CA GLY A 172 20.31 -5.87 -2.35
C GLY A 172 21.22 -6.06 -3.57
N LEU A 173 20.74 -5.69 -4.76
CA LEU A 173 21.52 -5.67 -5.98
C LEU A 173 22.27 -4.34 -6.06
N GLN A 174 23.02 -4.00 -5.01
CA GLN A 174 23.96 -2.91 -5.12
C GLN A 174 25.01 -3.29 -6.16
N LEU A 175 25.38 -2.31 -6.98
CA LEU A 175 26.38 -2.37 -8.06
C LEU A 175 27.81 -2.62 -7.52
N THR A 176 27.98 -3.46 -6.50
CA THR A 176 29.13 -3.47 -5.59
C THR A 176 30.07 -4.66 -5.75
N ASP A 177 29.93 -5.52 -6.76
CA ASP A 177 30.76 -6.75 -6.85
C ASP A 177 31.55 -6.96 -8.14
N THR A 178 31.76 -5.92 -8.95
CA THR A 178 32.74 -5.97 -10.07
C THR A 178 33.96 -5.04 -9.88
N LEU A 179 34.11 -4.37 -8.74
CA LEU A 179 35.34 -3.62 -8.40
C LEU A 179 36.11 -4.15 -7.17
N SER A 180 35.51 -5.03 -6.37
CA SER A 180 36.11 -5.69 -5.20
C SER A 180 36.92 -6.96 -5.56
N GLY A 181 36.82 -7.45 -6.80
CA GLY A 181 37.41 -8.71 -7.27
C GLY A 181 38.61 -8.60 -8.21
N LEU A 182 39.20 -7.41 -8.40
CA LEU A 182 40.49 -7.30 -9.09
C LEU A 182 41.61 -7.57 -8.08
N PRO A 183 42.46 -8.60 -8.26
CA PRO A 183 43.62 -8.79 -7.40
C PRO A 183 44.51 -7.55 -7.54
N GLN A 184 44.62 -6.76 -6.47
CA GLN A 184 45.69 -5.78 -6.36
C GLN A 184 47.00 -6.56 -6.43
N THR A 185 47.65 -6.52 -7.58
CA THR A 185 48.96 -7.13 -7.77
C THR A 185 49.96 -6.31 -6.95
N SER A 186 50.12 -6.66 -5.68
CA SER A 186 51.29 -6.34 -4.86
C SER A 186 52.48 -7.17 -5.35
N GLY A 187 52.84 -6.95 -6.62
CA GLY A 187 54.03 -7.50 -7.25
C GLY A 187 55.21 -6.61 -6.92
N SER A 188 55.94 -6.97 -5.86
CA SER A 188 57.30 -6.52 -5.60
C SER A 188 58.17 -6.76 -6.84
N LEU A 189 58.54 -5.69 -7.53
CA LEU A 189 59.64 -5.69 -8.49
C LEU A 189 60.76 -4.85 -7.91
N SER A 190 61.68 -5.57 -7.27
CA SER A 190 63.00 -5.11 -6.87
C SER A 190 63.84 -4.93 -8.13
N VAL A 191 64.28 -3.69 -8.40
CA VAL A 191 65.42 -3.42 -9.27
C VAL A 191 66.53 -2.80 -8.43
N SER A 192 67.57 -3.60 -8.25
CA SER A 192 68.82 -3.27 -7.61
C SER A 192 69.69 -2.39 -8.49
N GLY A 193 70.16 -1.27 -7.92
CA GLY A 193 71.54 -0.82 -8.04
C GLY A 193 71.88 0.17 -9.15
N VAL A 194 72.02 1.46 -8.78
CA VAL A 194 73.17 2.31 -9.16
C VAL A 194 73.47 3.29 -8.01
N LYS A 195 74.77 3.54 -7.82
CA LYS A 195 75.51 4.18 -6.73
C LYS A 195 75.19 5.67 -6.44
N GLN A 196 75.39 6.01 -5.17
CA GLN A 196 75.54 7.32 -4.50
C GLN A 196 76.73 8.17 -5.01
N PRO A 197 76.83 9.50 -4.71
CA PRO A 197 77.15 10.04 -3.36
C PRO A 197 76.33 11.29 -2.94
N GLN A 198 75.78 11.38 -1.71
CA GLN A 198 76.35 11.83 -0.42
C GLN A 198 76.53 13.36 -0.23
N ALA A 199 75.69 13.96 0.64
CA ALA A 199 75.94 15.01 1.66
C ALA A 199 74.57 15.57 2.12
N ALA A 200 74.23 15.87 3.38
CA ALA A 200 74.85 15.76 4.69
C ALA A 200 73.72 15.72 5.74
N ALA A 201 73.99 15.17 6.92
CA ALA A 201 73.05 14.98 8.02
C ALA A 201 73.01 16.20 8.98
N VAL A 202 71.85 16.45 9.60
CA VAL A 202 71.63 16.79 11.04
C VAL A 202 70.10 16.71 11.30
N ALA A 203 69.59 15.69 11.97
CA ALA A 203 69.38 15.56 13.43
C ALA A 203 68.12 16.28 13.99
N ALA A 204 67.13 15.44 14.35
CA ALA A 204 66.24 15.50 15.52
C ALA A 204 65.30 16.71 15.76
N GLY A 205 64.01 16.39 15.96
CA GLY A 205 63.13 17.11 16.90
C GLY A 205 61.90 17.75 16.26
N GLY A 206 60.71 17.43 16.80
CA GLY A 206 59.42 17.84 16.25
C GLY A 206 59.07 19.32 16.42
N GLY A 207 57.98 19.72 15.75
CA GLY A 207 57.37 21.04 15.86
C GLY A 207 56.69 21.42 14.55
N GLY A 208 55.36 21.57 14.57
CA GLY A 208 54.53 21.80 13.38
C GLY A 208 54.96 22.99 12.53
N SER A 209 54.90 22.81 11.20
CA SER A 209 55.18 23.86 10.21
C SER A 209 54.05 24.89 10.17
N PRO A 210 54.35 26.20 10.22
CA PRO A 210 53.37 27.29 10.15
C PRO A 210 52.91 27.64 8.72
N ASP A 211 53.48 27.00 7.68
CA ASP A 211 53.23 27.37 6.28
C ASP A 211 51.87 26.91 5.71
N ALA A 212 51.22 25.90 6.30
CA ALA A 212 49.94 25.40 5.80
C ALA A 212 48.76 26.32 6.19
N ASP A 213 48.84 26.94 7.37
CA ASP A 213 47.78 27.82 7.87
C ASP A 213 47.78 29.18 7.14
N ASP A 214 48.96 29.70 6.77
CA ASP A 214 49.11 30.93 5.98
C ASP A 214 48.55 30.79 4.55
N GLU A 215 48.64 29.60 3.96
CA GLU A 215 48.10 29.32 2.63
C GLU A 215 46.56 29.15 2.63
N LEU A 216 46.01 28.62 3.73
CA LEU A 216 44.58 28.50 3.96
C LEU A 216 43.92 29.86 4.28
N GLN A 217 44.59 30.73 5.04
CA GLN A 217 44.09 32.08 5.32
C GLN A 217 44.03 32.95 4.06
N LYS A 218 45.04 32.88 3.18
CA LYS A 218 45.00 33.58 1.88
C LYS A 218 43.86 33.10 0.98
N ARG A 219 43.50 31.81 1.04
CA ARG A 219 42.33 31.29 0.30
C ARG A 219 41.00 31.76 0.89
N LEU A 220 40.89 31.86 2.22
CA LEU A 220 39.70 32.38 2.90
C LEU A 220 39.47 33.87 2.65
N ASP A 221 40.53 34.67 2.61
CA ASP A 221 40.41 36.12 2.35
C ASP A 221 40.01 36.42 0.90
N ASN A 222 40.39 35.57 -0.06
CA ASN A 222 39.92 35.69 -1.44
C ASN A 222 38.43 35.34 -1.60
N LEU A 223 37.89 34.43 -0.78
CA LEU A 223 36.46 34.07 -0.78
C LEU A 223 35.56 35.10 -0.08
N ARG A 224 36.12 35.97 0.78
CA ARG A 224 35.37 37.02 1.49
C ARG A 224 35.29 38.35 0.72
N ARG A 225 35.95 38.44 -0.44
CA ARG A 225 36.01 39.65 -1.27
C ARG A 225 35.16 39.58 -2.54
N GLU A 226 34.48 38.46 -2.78
CA GLU A 226 33.34 38.35 -3.71
C GLU A 226 32.02 38.44 -2.92
#